data_AF-A0A9X3F8A4-F1
#
_entry.id   AF-A0A9X3F8A4-F1
#
_cell.length_a   1.000
_cell.length_b   1.000
_cell.length_c   1.000
_cell.angle_alpha   90.00
_cell.angle_beta   90.00
_cell.angle_gamma   90.00
#
_symmetry.space_group_name_H-M   'P 1'
#
loop_
_entity.id
_entity.type
_entity.pdbx_description
1 polymer ?
#
loop_
_entity_poly.entity_id
_entity_poly.type
_entity_poly.pdbx_seq_one_letter_code
_entity_poly.pdbx_strand_id
1 'polypeptide(L)'
;MKTTMKQVAAATIIAILVLAGNVKADGTEVKGSGHRCIETTLQLENWMTDETIWNTLSIEMNEFTTEAEMDLEIENWMTNNECWNVNSSLTEETEPEMTLEDWMTNEKIWNTPRISYESELELEAWMINDEYWN
;
A
#
# COMPACT_ATOMS: atom_id res chain seq x y z
N MET A 1 -57.45 30.44 -15.83
CA MET A 1 -57.01 29.48 -14.81
C MET A 1 -55.96 28.48 -15.33
N LYS A 2 -56.16 27.78 -16.46
CA LYS A 2 -55.15 26.86 -17.03
C LYS A 2 -53.88 27.57 -17.54
N THR A 3 -54.02 28.76 -18.13
CA THR A 3 -52.89 29.56 -18.66
C THR A 3 -52.09 30.23 -17.55
N THR A 4 -52.77 30.77 -16.54
CA THR A 4 -52.15 31.39 -15.36
C THR A 4 -51.35 30.37 -14.54
N MET A 5 -51.85 29.13 -14.41
CA MET A 5 -51.14 28.05 -13.71
C MET A 5 -49.85 27.62 -14.43
N LYS A 6 -49.86 27.57 -15.78
CA LYS A 6 -48.66 27.28 -16.58
C LYS A 6 -47.61 28.40 -16.50
N GLN A 7 -48.06 29.65 -16.49
CA GLN A 7 -47.16 30.81 -16.36
C GLN A 7 -46.49 30.86 -14.97
N VAL A 8 -47.24 30.56 -13.91
CA VAL A 8 -46.68 30.46 -12.55
C VAL A 8 -45.64 29.33 -12.46
N ALA A 9 -45.93 28.16 -13.05
CA ALA A 9 -44.99 27.04 -13.07
C ALA A 9 -43.70 27.35 -13.87
N ALA A 10 -43.82 28.06 -15.00
CA ALA A 10 -42.65 28.48 -15.78
C ALA A 10 -41.79 29.49 -14.99
N ALA A 11 -42.44 30.45 -14.31
CA ALA A 11 -41.73 31.44 -13.50
C ALA A 11 -40.99 30.82 -12.32
N THR A 12 -41.57 29.83 -11.64
CA THR A 12 -40.90 29.13 -10.53
C THR A 12 -39.70 28.31 -11.00
N ILE A 13 -39.78 27.62 -12.14
CA ILE A 13 -38.64 26.88 -12.71
C ILE A 13 -37.48 27.82 -13.07
N ILE A 14 -37.79 28.96 -13.71
CA ILE A 14 -36.77 29.95 -14.08
C ILE A 14 -36.11 30.53 -12.83
N ALA A 15 -36.88 30.82 -11.78
CA ALA A 15 -36.34 31.32 -10.51
C ALA A 15 -35.36 30.33 -9.86
N ILE A 16 -35.67 29.04 -9.88
CA ILE A 16 -34.79 27.99 -9.33
C ILE A 16 -33.47 27.91 -10.12
N LEU A 17 -33.55 27.97 -11.45
CA LEU A 17 -32.35 27.91 -12.31
C LEU A 17 -31.42 29.11 -12.12
N VAL A 18 -31.97 30.31 -11.93
CA VAL A 18 -31.17 31.51 -11.64
C VAL A 18 -30.49 31.41 -10.28
N LEU A 19 -31.16 30.85 -9.27
CA LEU A 19 -30.57 30.64 -7.94
C LEU A 19 -29.47 29.58 -7.96
N ALA A 20 -29.67 28.47 -8.69
CA ALA A 20 -28.68 27.39 -8.79
C ALA A 20 -27.49 27.75 -9.70
N GLY A 21 -27.70 28.55 -10.75
CA GLY A 21 -26.66 28.89 -11.72
C GLY A 21 -25.65 29.94 -11.26
N ASN A 22 -25.94 30.68 -10.18
CA ASN A 22 -25.07 31.75 -9.67
C ASN A 22 -24.12 31.30 -8.54
N VAL A 23 -23.96 29.99 -8.32
CA VAL A 23 -23.01 29.48 -7.34
C VAL A 23 -21.57 29.62 -7.89
N LYS A 24 -20.74 30.41 -7.21
CA LYS A 24 -19.29 30.44 -7.46
C LYS A 24 -18.66 29.26 -6.73
N ALA A 25 -18.52 28.14 -7.43
CA ALA A 25 -17.85 26.94 -6.93
C ALA A 25 -16.36 27.01 -7.27
N ASP A 26 -15.54 27.54 -6.36
CA ASP A 26 -14.09 27.40 -6.45
C ASP A 26 -13.74 25.98 -5.96
N GLY A 27 -13.18 25.15 -6.85
CA GLY A 27 -12.76 23.79 -6.50
C GLY A 27 -11.63 23.82 -5.47
N THR A 28 -11.74 23.00 -4.42
CA THR A 28 -10.64 22.77 -3.48
C THR A 28 -9.58 21.89 -4.15
N GLU A 29 -8.58 22.52 -4.77
CA GLU A 29 -7.37 21.83 -5.17
C GLU A 29 -6.61 21.40 -3.90
N VAL A 30 -6.70 20.12 -3.56
CA VAL A 30 -5.80 19.53 -2.56
C VAL A 30 -4.44 19.38 -3.23
N LYS A 31 -3.52 20.30 -2.92
CA LYS A 31 -2.10 20.10 -3.22
C LYS A 31 -1.65 18.86 -2.47
N GLY A 32 -1.34 17.79 -3.20
CA GLY A 32 -0.73 16.59 -2.63
C GLY A 32 0.46 17.02 -1.78
N SER A 33 0.47 16.62 -0.51
CA SER A 33 1.60 16.89 0.36
C SER A 33 2.80 16.18 -0.25
N GLY A 34 3.76 16.95 -0.75
CA GLY A 34 5.05 16.45 -1.18
C GLY A 34 5.77 15.88 0.04
N HIS A 35 5.46 14.64 0.41
CA HIS A 35 6.29 13.86 1.31
C HIS A 35 7.57 13.54 0.55
N ARG A 36 8.53 14.46 0.65
CA ARG A 36 9.91 14.17 0.31
C ARG A 36 10.42 13.18 1.35
N CYS A 37 10.37 11.88 1.03
CA CYS A 37 11.12 10.88 1.79
C CYS A 37 12.61 11.24 1.64
N ILE A 38 13.14 11.89 2.66
CA ILE A 38 14.59 12.01 2.83
C ILE A 38 14.99 10.66 3.44
N GLU A 39 15.28 9.68 2.59
CA GLU A 39 15.90 8.45 3.04
C GLU A 39 17.31 8.79 3.55
N THR A 40 17.59 8.44 4.79
CA THR A 40 18.95 8.51 5.32
C THR A 40 19.79 7.43 4.64
N THR A 41 21.02 7.75 4.25
CA THR A 41 21.96 6.76 3.70
C THR A 41 22.05 5.55 4.64
N LEU A 42 21.71 4.37 4.13
CA LEU A 42 21.75 3.12 4.87
C LEU A 42 23.12 2.96 5.55
N GLN A 43 23.13 2.97 6.88
CA GLN A 43 24.34 2.70 7.67
C GLN A 43 24.41 1.19 7.90
N LEU A 44 25.48 0.56 7.43
CA LEU A 44 25.76 -0.83 7.77
C LEU A 44 26.34 -0.86 9.19
N GLU A 45 25.69 -1.59 10.08
CA GLU A 45 26.18 -1.83 11.42
C GLU A 45 27.23 -2.95 11.40
N ASN A 46 28.18 -2.94 12.35
CA ASN A 46 29.32 -3.87 12.33
C ASN A 46 28.87 -5.34 12.22
N TRP A 47 27.78 -5.71 12.89
CA TRP A 47 27.27 -7.08 12.85
C TRP A 47 26.80 -7.53 11.45
N MET A 48 26.46 -6.61 10.55
CA MET A 48 26.01 -6.92 9.19
C MET A 48 27.15 -7.29 8.25
N THR A 49 28.39 -6.96 8.62
CA THR A 49 29.57 -7.12 7.76
C THR A 49 30.72 -7.85 8.45
N ASP A 50 30.59 -8.16 9.74
CA ASP A 50 31.63 -8.84 10.51
C ASP A 50 31.73 -10.31 10.09
N GLU A 51 32.78 -10.62 9.33
CA GLU A 51 33.09 -11.99 8.90
C GLU A 51 33.26 -12.94 10.09
N THR A 52 33.61 -12.47 11.29
CA THR A 52 33.69 -13.36 12.47
C THR A 52 32.32 -13.87 12.92
N ILE A 53 31.23 -13.18 12.54
CA ILE A 53 29.85 -13.57 12.84
C ILE A 53 29.30 -14.50 11.76
N TRP A 54 29.61 -14.24 10.49
CA TRP A 54 29.01 -14.93 9.34
C TRP A 54 29.90 -16.01 8.72
N ASN A 55 31.20 -16.04 9.03
CA ASN A 55 32.09 -17.05 8.49
C ASN A 55 31.76 -18.43 9.09
N THR A 56 31.31 -19.32 8.21
CA THR A 56 30.94 -20.70 8.52
C THR A 56 32.13 -21.54 8.99
N LEU A 57 33.37 -21.17 8.67
CA LEU A 57 34.57 -21.86 9.17
C LEU A 57 34.79 -21.65 10.68
N SER A 58 34.36 -20.51 11.22
CA SER A 58 34.34 -20.28 12.68
C SER A 58 33.22 -21.05 13.39
N ILE A 59 32.12 -21.34 12.68
CA ILE A 59 31.00 -22.15 13.19
C ILE A 59 31.40 -23.63 13.30
N GLU A 60 32.29 -24.12 12.44
CA GLU A 60 32.79 -25.51 12.51
C GLU A 60 33.75 -25.76 13.70
N MET A 61 34.40 -24.71 14.25
CA MET A 61 35.32 -24.86 15.39
C MET A 61 34.69 -24.63 16.76
N ASN A 62 33.54 -23.95 16.83
CA ASN A 62 32.80 -23.88 18.07
C ASN A 62 31.91 -25.11 18.14
N GLU A 63 32.37 -26.10 18.91
CA GLU A 63 31.63 -27.27 19.36
C GLU A 63 30.13 -26.94 19.40
N PHE A 64 29.35 -27.47 18.45
CA PHE A 64 27.90 -27.50 18.58
C PHE A 64 27.65 -28.23 19.90
N THR A 65 27.51 -27.49 20.99
CA THR A 65 26.64 -27.91 22.06
C THR A 65 25.34 -28.18 21.34
N THR A 66 25.03 -29.45 21.12
CA THR A 66 23.69 -29.89 20.78
C THR A 66 22.83 -29.30 21.88
N GLU A 67 22.27 -28.13 21.63
CA GLU A 67 21.10 -27.68 22.36
C GLU A 67 20.07 -28.73 21.99
N ALA A 68 19.93 -29.71 22.88
CA ALA A 68 18.82 -30.63 22.84
C ALA A 68 17.60 -29.77 23.13
N GLU A 69 17.06 -29.16 22.07
CA GLU A 69 15.68 -28.69 22.03
C GLU A 69 14.84 -29.84 22.61
N MET A 70 14.10 -29.53 23.67
CA MET A 70 13.18 -30.48 24.26
C MET A 70 12.25 -30.98 23.15
N ASP A 71 12.03 -32.30 23.06
CA ASP A 71 11.14 -32.87 22.06
C ASP A 71 9.81 -32.09 22.06
N LEU A 72 9.46 -31.49 20.92
CA LEU A 72 8.21 -30.74 20.79
C LEU A 72 7.05 -31.74 20.90
N GLU A 73 6.41 -31.76 22.06
CA GLU A 73 5.22 -32.57 22.29
C GLU A 73 3.99 -31.91 21.65
N ILE A 74 3.22 -32.71 20.92
CA ILE A 74 1.92 -32.25 20.44
C ILE A 74 0.94 -32.23 21.63
N GLU A 75 0.64 -31.04 22.12
CA GLU A 75 -0.36 -30.80 23.16
C GLU A 75 -1.76 -31.29 22.74
N ASN A 76 -2.52 -31.82 23.69
CA ASN A 76 -3.81 -32.49 23.43
C ASN A 76 -4.82 -31.62 22.66
N TRP A 77 -4.82 -30.29 22.84
CA TRP A 77 -5.74 -29.41 22.12
C TRP A 77 -5.47 -29.37 20.61
N MET A 78 -4.25 -29.68 20.16
CA MET A 78 -3.89 -29.69 18.74
C MET A 78 -4.43 -30.92 18.00
N THR A 79 -4.76 -32.00 18.72
CA THR A 79 -5.20 -33.28 18.13
C THR A 79 -6.57 -33.74 18.61
N ASN A 80 -7.06 -33.21 19.72
CA ASN A 80 -8.34 -33.62 20.26
C ASN A 80 -9.45 -33.12 19.33
N ASN A 81 -10.11 -34.06 18.67
CA ASN A 81 -11.22 -33.77 17.78
C ASN A 81 -12.32 -32.97 18.49
N GLU A 82 -12.55 -33.15 19.80
CA GLU A 82 -13.53 -32.35 20.55
C GLU A 82 -13.17 -30.87 20.67
N CYS A 83 -11.88 -30.50 20.61
CA CYS A 83 -11.43 -29.11 20.60
C CYS A 83 -11.73 -28.40 19.27
N TRP A 84 -11.79 -29.15 18.18
CA TRP A 84 -11.99 -28.64 16.81
C TRP A 84 -13.39 -28.91 16.28
N ASN A 85 -14.08 -29.90 16.84
CA ASN A 85 -15.44 -30.30 16.49
C ASN A 85 -16.42 -29.42 17.27
N VAL A 86 -16.33 -28.12 17.02
CA VAL A 86 -17.44 -27.21 17.30
C VAL A 86 -18.56 -27.71 16.41
N ASN A 87 -19.57 -28.37 17.01
CA ASN A 87 -20.81 -28.74 16.34
C ASN A 87 -21.25 -27.54 15.49
N SER A 88 -21.00 -27.64 14.19
CA SER A 88 -21.12 -26.54 13.27
C SER A 88 -22.61 -26.31 13.03
N SER A 89 -23.24 -25.59 13.94
CA SER A 89 -24.25 -24.62 13.57
C SER A 89 -23.56 -23.38 12.97
N LEU A 90 -22.49 -23.59 12.17
CA LEU A 90 -22.12 -22.61 11.16
C LEU A 90 -23.36 -22.54 10.27
N THR A 91 -24.15 -21.49 10.44
CA THR A 91 -24.82 -20.87 9.31
C THR A 91 -23.82 -20.87 8.16
N GLU A 92 -24.23 -21.36 6.98
CA GLU A 92 -23.45 -21.13 5.77
C GLU A 92 -23.19 -19.63 5.70
N GLU A 93 -21.99 -19.21 6.07
CA GLU A 93 -21.52 -17.85 5.90
C GLU A 93 -21.45 -17.67 4.39
N THR A 94 -22.50 -17.09 3.82
CA THR A 94 -22.53 -16.72 2.42
C THR A 94 -21.71 -15.44 2.33
N GLU A 95 -20.40 -15.60 2.15
CA GLU A 95 -19.54 -14.46 1.82
C GLU A 95 -20.00 -13.89 0.48
N PRO A 96 -20.17 -12.57 0.37
CA PRO A 96 -20.49 -11.94 -0.90
C PRO A 96 -19.36 -12.23 -1.91
N GLU A 97 -19.72 -12.46 -3.17
CA GLU A 97 -18.74 -12.64 -4.24
C GLU A 97 -17.78 -11.44 -4.27
N MET A 98 -16.48 -11.73 -4.13
CA MET A 98 -15.45 -10.69 -4.18
C MET A 98 -15.40 -10.11 -5.60
N THR A 99 -15.83 -8.87 -5.74
CA THR A 99 -15.77 -8.14 -7.00
C THR A 99 -14.49 -7.30 -7.05
N LEU A 100 -13.81 -7.30 -8.19
CA LEU A 100 -12.71 -6.38 -8.42
C LEU A 100 -13.28 -5.01 -8.76
N GLU A 101 -12.84 -3.99 -8.04
CA GLU A 101 -13.23 -2.62 -8.32
C GLU A 101 -12.53 -2.10 -9.58
N ASP A 102 -13.14 -1.14 -10.29
CA ASP A 102 -12.62 -0.61 -11.55
C ASP A 102 -11.16 -0.12 -11.42
N TRP A 103 -10.79 0.45 -10.27
CA TRP A 103 -9.42 0.92 -10.07
C TRP A 103 -8.38 -0.20 -10.08
N MET A 104 -8.77 -1.44 -9.73
CA MET A 104 -7.87 -2.60 -9.66
C MET A 104 -7.55 -3.18 -11.04
N THR A 105 -8.40 -2.93 -12.04
CA THR A 105 -8.35 -3.61 -13.34
C THR A 105 -8.32 -2.67 -14.54
N ASN A 106 -8.63 -1.39 -14.35
CA ASN A 106 -8.71 -0.45 -15.45
C ASN A 106 -7.32 -0.11 -16.00
N GLU A 107 -7.03 -0.60 -17.21
CA GLU A 107 -5.78 -0.34 -17.91
C GLU A 107 -5.50 1.15 -18.08
N LYS A 108 -6.49 2.05 -18.10
CA LYS A 108 -6.21 3.50 -18.19
C LYS A 108 -5.58 4.08 -16.92
N ILE A 109 -5.78 3.42 -15.77
CA ILE A 109 -5.21 3.82 -14.49
C ILE A 109 -3.77 3.30 -14.38
N TRP A 110 -3.53 2.06 -14.80
CA TRP A 110 -2.23 1.39 -14.65
C TRP A 110 -1.32 1.55 -15.86
N ASN A 111 -1.88 1.69 -17.05
CA ASN A 111 -1.16 1.89 -18.31
C ASN A 111 -1.00 3.40 -18.56
N THR A 112 -0.33 4.08 -17.63
CA THR A 112 0.21 5.40 -17.94
C THR A 112 1.26 5.21 -19.03
N PRO A 113 1.20 5.96 -20.15
CA PRO A 113 2.29 5.91 -21.12
C PRO A 113 3.58 6.20 -20.37
N ARG A 114 4.60 5.38 -20.58
CA ARG A 114 5.95 5.62 -20.05
C ARG A 114 6.47 6.89 -20.72
N ILE A 115 6.03 8.05 -20.25
CA ILE A 115 6.58 9.32 -20.67
C ILE A 115 7.90 9.43 -19.90
N SER A 116 8.94 8.90 -20.53
CA SER A 116 10.32 9.14 -20.13
C SER A 116 10.61 10.62 -20.35
N TYR A 117 10.32 11.43 -19.33
CA TYR A 117 10.95 12.73 -19.13
C TYR A 117 12.09 12.60 -18.11
N GLU A 118 12.68 11.42 -17.98
CA GLU A 118 13.95 11.33 -17.28
C GLU A 118 14.99 11.85 -18.25
N SER A 119 15.47 13.07 -17.99
CA SER A 119 16.74 13.53 -18.55
C SER A 119 17.77 12.43 -18.33
N GLU A 120 18.58 12.12 -19.35
CA GLU A 120 19.73 11.21 -19.17
C GLU A 120 20.49 11.64 -17.92
N LEU A 121 20.63 10.72 -16.97
CA LEU A 121 21.34 10.99 -15.73
C LEU A 121 22.83 11.09 -16.09
N GLU A 122 23.34 12.31 -16.22
CA GLU A 122 24.77 12.54 -16.40
C GLU A 122 25.49 12.25 -15.08
N LEU A 123 26.53 11.42 -15.14
CA LEU A 123 27.39 11.20 -13.97
C LEU A 123 28.17 12.48 -13.69
N GLU A 124 27.94 13.07 -12.53
CA GLU A 124 28.67 14.25 -12.09
C GLU A 124 30.13 13.87 -11.76
N ALA A 125 31.07 14.81 -11.94
CA ALA A 125 32.51 14.54 -11.83
C ALA A 125 32.93 13.94 -10.48
N TRP A 126 32.21 14.24 -9.40
CA TRP A 126 32.47 13.66 -8.08
C TRP A 126 32.10 12.18 -8.01
N MET A 127 31.17 11.68 -8.83
CA MET A 127 30.74 10.27 -8.84
C MET A 127 31.79 9.35 -9.50
N ILE A 128 32.72 9.91 -10.28
CA ILE A 128 33.69 9.15 -11.08
C ILE A 128 35.15 9.46 -10.72
N ASN A 129 35.41 10.46 -9.87
CA ASN A 129 36.77 10.80 -9.48
C ASN A 129 37.11 10.19 -8.13
N ASP A 130 38.03 9.22 -8.16
CA ASP A 130 38.57 8.48 -7.02
C ASP A 130 39.20 9.38 -5.95
N GLU A 131 39.60 10.62 -6.28
CA GLU A 131 40.11 11.59 -5.30
C GLU A 131 39.04 12.11 -4.33
N TYR A 132 37.75 11.98 -4.66
CA TYR A 132 36.65 12.36 -3.75
C TYR A 132 36.22 11.22 -2.82
N TRP A 133 36.63 9.98 -3.11
CA TRP A 133 36.24 8.79 -2.36
C TRP A 133 37.38 8.10 -1.61
N ASN A 134 38.64 8.49 -1.92
CA ASN A 134 39.85 8.10 -1.18
C ASN A 134 40.28 9.16 -0.18
#